data_AF-A0A6A5UJB6-F1
#
_entry.id   AF-A0A6A5UJB6-F1
#
_cell.length_a   1.000
_cell.length_b   1.000
_cell.length_c   1.000
_cell.angle_alpha   90.00
_cell.angle_beta   90.00
_cell.angle_gamma   90.00
#
_symmetry.space_group_name_H-M   'P 1'
#
loop_
_entity.id
_entity.type
_entity.pdbx_description
1 polymer ?
#
loop_
_entity_poly.entity_id
_entity_poly.type
_entity_poly.pdbx_seq_one_letter_code
_entity_poly.pdbx_strand_id
1 'polypeptide(L)'
;MTTKSDPAVTRVTIVLDRADDWHKWLFIRKDTAQKNDLWQYVNPAITAADLPTLTAPTEPQLTDHNGEATSIAHLTAAQQTLYQWEYER
;
A
#
# COMPACT_ATOMS: atom_id res chain seq x y z
N MET A 1 -2.36 -11.22 -21.47
CA MET A 1 -2.31 -10.82 -20.04
C MET A 1 -1.19 -11.61 -19.39
N THR A 2 0.00 -11.03 -19.27
CA THR A 2 1.15 -11.68 -18.65
C THR A 2 1.09 -11.37 -17.16
N THR A 3 0.69 -12.37 -16.36
CA THR A 3 0.84 -12.31 -14.91
C THR A 3 2.33 -12.20 -14.61
N LYS A 4 2.77 -11.00 -14.23
CA LYS A 4 4.10 -10.76 -13.69
C LYS A 4 4.18 -11.60 -12.41
N SER A 5 4.89 -12.72 -12.49
CA SER A 5 5.22 -13.56 -11.33
C SER A 5 5.77 -12.65 -10.25
N ASP A 6 5.13 -12.67 -9.08
CA ASP A 6 5.70 -12.10 -7.87
C ASP A 6 7.10 -12.70 -7.68
N PRO A 7 8.14 -11.91 -7.38
CA PRO A 7 9.45 -12.45 -7.08
C PRO A 7 9.31 -13.42 -5.91
N ALA A 8 9.95 -14.60 -6.03
CA ALA A 8 9.85 -15.69 -5.08
C ALA A 8 9.97 -15.20 -3.63
N VAL A 9 8.84 -15.10 -2.93
CA VAL A 9 8.79 -14.67 -1.53
C VAL A 9 9.47 -15.73 -0.69
N THR A 10 10.72 -15.47 -0.32
CA THR A 10 11.47 -16.35 0.57
C THR A 10 10.92 -16.15 1.98
N ARG A 11 10.14 -17.12 2.47
CA ARG A 11 9.62 -17.12 3.83
C ARG A 11 10.71 -17.62 4.77
N VAL A 12 11.23 -16.72 5.60
CA VAL A 12 12.20 -17.06 6.66
C VAL A 12 11.44 -17.17 7.98
N THR A 13 11.46 -18.36 8.59
CA THR A 13 10.94 -18.57 9.94
C THR A 13 12.02 -18.20 10.95
N ILE A 14 11.74 -17.23 11.83
CA ILE A 14 12.64 -16.84 12.92
C ILE A 14 11.98 -17.29 14.24
N VAL A 15 12.67 -18.13 15.00
CA VAL A 15 12.24 -18.56 16.35
C VAL A 15 12.91 -17.64 17.37
N LEU A 16 12.12 -17.02 18.24
CA LEU A 16 12.59 -16.12 19.30
C LEU A 16 12.50 -16.85 20.64
N ASP A 17 13.52 -17.65 20.93
CA ASP A 17 13.55 -18.51 22.13
C ASP A 17 14.22 -17.79 23.33
N ARG A 18 15.20 -16.93 23.05
CA ARG A 18 15.99 -16.22 24.08
C ARG A 18 15.81 -14.71 23.98
N ALA A 19 16.08 -14.01 25.09
CA ALA A 19 16.04 -12.54 25.14
C ALA A 19 16.95 -11.85 24.09
N ASP A 20 18.10 -12.46 23.77
CA ASP A 20 19.02 -11.93 22.75
C ASP A 20 18.47 -12.04 21.32
N ASP A 21 17.60 -13.02 21.06
CA ASP A 21 17.00 -13.21 19.73
C ASP A 21 16.07 -12.05 19.38
N TRP A 22 15.42 -11.46 20.39
CA TRP A 22 14.60 -10.26 20.23
C TRP A 22 15.39 -9.06 19.72
N HIS A 23 16.61 -8.86 20.22
CA HIS A 23 17.47 -7.76 19.78
C HIS A 23 17.90 -7.92 18.32
N LYS A 24 18.29 -9.13 17.93
CA LYS A 24 18.65 -9.46 16.54
C LYS A 24 17.45 -9.30 15.61
N TRP A 25 16.29 -9.80 16.02
CA TRP A 25 15.05 -9.68 15.25
C TRP A 25 14.62 -8.23 15.06
N LEU A 26 14.67 -7.42 16.12
CA LEU A 26 14.33 -6.00 16.05
C LEU A 26 15.30 -5.24 15.15
N PHE A 27 16.60 -5.58 15.19
CA PHE A 27 17.60 -5.01 14.29
C PHE A 27 17.32 -5.33 12.82
N ILE A 28 16.97 -6.58 12.50
CA ILE A 28 16.59 -6.99 11.13
C ILE A 28 15.33 -6.23 10.68
N ARG A 29 14.32 -6.13 11.55
CA ARG A 29 13.07 -5.44 11.23
C ARG A 29 13.21 -3.93 11.10
N LYS A 30 14.20 -3.34 11.76
CA LYS A 30 14.46 -1.90 11.69
C LYS A 30 14.66 -1.40 10.27
N ASP A 31 15.54 -2.05 9.50
CA ASP A 31 15.83 -1.62 8.12
C ASP A 31 14.58 -1.67 7.23
N THR A 32 13.80 -2.75 7.30
CA THR A 32 12.55 -2.87 6.55
C THR A 32 11.51 -1.84 7.00
N ALA A 33 11.37 -1.62 8.30
CA ALA A 33 10.42 -0.66 8.84
C ALA A 33 10.81 0.79 8.50
N GLN A 34 12.11 1.12 8.49
CA GLN A 34 12.59 2.43 8.06
C GLN A 34 12.32 2.67 6.57
N LYS A 35 12.53 1.67 5.71
CA LYS A 35 12.24 1.77 4.27
C LYS A 35 10.76 2.00 3.93
N ASN A 36 9.86 1.65 4.84
CA ASN A 36 8.41 1.80 4.65
C ASN A 36 7.82 2.90 5.55
N ASP A 37 8.66 3.72 6.20
CA ASP A 37 8.21 4.76 7.15
C ASP A 37 7.35 4.23 8.31
N LEU A 38 7.57 2.97 8.70
CA LEU A 38 6.86 2.28 9.78
C LEU A 38 7.65 2.18 11.08
N TRP A 39 8.92 2.59 11.11
CA TRP A 39 9.79 2.38 12.28
C TRP A 39 9.22 3.01 13.56
N GLN A 40 8.57 4.16 13.44
CA GLN A 40 7.93 4.85 14.57
C GLN A 40 6.90 4.00 15.32
N TYR A 41 6.28 3.03 14.65
CA TYR A 41 5.27 2.14 15.24
C TYR A 41 5.85 0.87 15.88
N VAL A 42 7.11 0.53 15.56
CA VAL A 42 7.77 -0.71 15.99
C VAL A 42 8.88 -0.43 17.01
N ASN A 43 9.39 0.81 17.06
CA ASN A 43 10.49 1.20 17.91
C ASN A 43 10.09 1.16 19.41
N PRO A 44 10.70 0.29 20.23
CA PRO A 44 10.37 0.17 21.66
C PRO A 44 10.79 1.41 22.48
N ALA A 45 11.61 2.30 21.92
CA ALA A 45 11.97 3.56 22.56
C ALA A 45 10.88 4.64 22.45
N ILE A 46 9.85 4.43 21.61
CA ILE A 46 8.74 5.38 21.42
C ILE A 46 7.58 4.96 22.32
N THR A 47 7.06 5.92 23.08
CA THR A 47 5.90 5.66 23.94
C THR A 47 4.61 5.74 23.11
N ALA A 48 3.56 5.07 23.58
CA ALA A 48 2.27 5.09 22.88
C ALA A 48 1.70 6.51 22.71
N ALA A 49 2.05 7.45 23.59
CA ALA A 49 1.63 8.85 23.51
C ALA A 49 2.31 9.62 22.35
N ASP A 50 3.49 9.18 21.93
CA ASP A 50 4.29 9.81 20.88
C ASP A 50 4.08 9.16 19.51
N LEU A 51 3.18 8.15 19.42
CA LEU A 51 2.89 7.46 18.18
C LEU A 51 2.08 8.38 17.23
N PRO A 52 2.51 8.53 15.97
CA PRO A 52 1.75 9.31 15.00
C PRO A 52 0.43 8.64 14.68
N THR A 53 -0.66 9.40 14.68
CA THR A 53 -1.98 8.90 14.34
C THR A 53 -2.04 8.42 12.90
N LEU A 54 -2.41 7.16 12.68
CA LEU A 54 -2.67 6.63 11.36
C LEU A 54 -4.01 7.19 10.86
N THR A 55 -3.96 7.98 9.79
CA THR A 55 -5.16 8.42 9.07
C THR A 55 -5.40 7.51 7.89
N ALA A 56 -6.64 7.07 7.71
CA ALA A 56 -7.02 6.32 6.52
C ALA A 56 -6.72 7.18 5.27
N PRO A 57 -6.20 6.58 4.18
CA PRO A 57 -6.10 7.27 2.91
C PRO A 57 -7.49 7.73 2.46
N THR A 58 -7.57 8.91 1.87
CA THR A 58 -8.80 9.36 1.22
C THR A 58 -9.08 8.45 0.03
N GLU A 59 -10.30 7.92 -0.06
CA GLU A 59 -10.71 7.14 -1.22
C GLU A 59 -10.70 8.01 -2.49
N PRO A 60 -10.00 7.59 -3.56
CA PRO A 60 -9.91 8.38 -4.77
C PRO A 60 -11.30 8.53 -5.40
N GLN A 61 -11.60 9.75 -5.83
CA GLN A 61 -12.80 10.06 -6.59
C GLN A 61 -12.51 9.97 -8.09
N LEU A 62 -13.54 9.75 -8.90
CA LEU A 62 -13.41 9.77 -10.38
C LEU A 62 -12.80 11.09 -10.88
N THR A 63 -13.11 12.19 -10.19
CA THR A 63 -12.59 13.53 -10.46
C THR A 63 -11.08 13.65 -10.23
N ASP A 64 -10.47 12.79 -9.41
CA ASP A 64 -9.02 12.79 -9.16
C ASP A 64 -8.24 12.27 -10.38
N HIS A 65 -8.89 11.48 -11.23
CA HIS A 65 -8.31 10.96 -12.48
C HIS A 65 -8.76 11.74 -13.71
N ASN A 66 -10.01 12.23 -13.73
CA ASN A 66 -10.55 13.09 -14.76
C ASN A 66 -11.65 13.98 -14.18
N GLY A 67 -11.36 15.27 -13.97
CA GLY A 67 -12.27 16.24 -13.35
C GLY A 67 -13.63 16.36 -14.06
N GLU A 68 -13.66 16.03 -15.35
CA GLU A 68 -14.85 16.12 -16.20
C GLU A 68 -15.63 14.79 -16.28
N ALA A 69 -15.10 13.67 -15.76
CA ALA A 69 -15.73 12.34 -15.83
C ALA A 69 -16.90 12.12 -14.85
N THR A 70 -17.66 13.17 -14.55
CA THR A 70 -18.91 13.05 -13.78
C THR A 70 -20.11 12.76 -14.69
N SER A 71 -19.96 12.92 -16.01
CA SER A 71 -21.00 12.66 -17.02
C SER A 71 -20.40 12.13 -18.33
N ILE A 72 -21.13 11.25 -19.02
CA ILE A 72 -20.74 10.73 -20.35
C ILE A 72 -20.53 11.86 -21.36
N ALA A 73 -21.29 12.96 -21.24
CA ALA A 73 -21.20 14.12 -22.13
C ALA A 73 -19.85 14.86 -22.06
N HIS A 74 -19.10 14.62 -20.99
CA HIS A 74 -17.82 15.27 -20.70
C HIS A 74 -16.61 14.37 -21.03
N LEU A 75 -16.88 13.14 -21.50
CA LEU A 75 -15.87 12.23 -22.00
C LEU A 75 -15.47 12.63 -23.43
N THR A 76 -14.22 12.36 -23.79
CA THR A 76 -13.76 12.49 -25.19
C THR A 76 -14.48 11.48 -26.09
N ALA A 77 -14.58 11.77 -27.39
CA ALA A 77 -15.20 10.86 -28.36
C ALA A 77 -14.58 9.43 -28.33
N ALA A 78 -13.28 9.33 -28.09
CA ALA A 78 -12.58 8.06 -27.93
C ALA A 78 -13.03 7.28 -26.68
N GLN A 79 -13.20 7.96 -25.55
CA GLN A 79 -13.69 7.36 -24.30
C GLN A 79 -15.16 6.93 -24.40
N GLN A 80 -16.01 7.72 -25.07
CA GLN A 80 -17.41 7.36 -25.32
C GLN A 80 -17.53 6.09 -26.18
N THR A 81 -16.70 5.96 -27.20
CA THR A 81 -16.67 4.77 -28.07
C THR A 81 -16.28 3.51 -27.29
N LEU A 82 -15.41 3.64 -26.29
CA LEU A 82 -15.00 2.54 -25.41
C LEU A 82 -16.16 2.06 -24.52
N TYR A 83 -16.95 2.98 -23.97
CA TYR A 83 -18.14 2.65 -23.17
C TYR A 83 -19.27 2.01 -23.99
N GLN A 84 -19.48 2.45 -25.24
CA GLN A 84 -20.48 1.86 -26.13
C GLN A 84 -20.24 0.35 -26.33
N TRP A 85 -18.97 -0.04 -26.49
CA TRP A 85 -18.56 -1.44 -26.64
C TRP A 85 -18.79 -2.29 -25.39
N GLU A 86 -18.67 -1.72 -24.19
CA GLU A 86 -18.91 -2.43 -22.92
C GLU A 86 -20.41 -2.67 -22.67
N TYR A 87 -21.29 -1.77 -23.13
CA TYR A 87 -22.74 -1.88 -22.92
C TYR A 87 -23.43 -2.85 -23.90
N GLU A 88 -22.90 -3.01 -25.11
CA GLU A 88 -23.46 -3.89 -26.15
C GLU A 88 -23.09 -5.38 -25.99
N ARG A 89 -22.48 -5.76 -24.85
CA ARG A 89 -22.04 -7.13 -24.55
C ARG A 89 -22.89 -7.79 -23.47
#